data_AF-A0A820EVW0-F1
#
_entry.id   AF-A0A820EVW0-F1
#
_cell.length_a   1.000
_cell.length_b   1.000
_cell.length_c   1.000
_cell.angle_alpha   90.00
_cell.angle_beta   90.00
_cell.angle_gamma   90.00
#
_symmetry.space_group_name_H-M   'P 1'
#
loop_
_entity.id
_entity.type
_entity.pdbx_description
1 polymer ?
#
loop_
_entity_poly.entity_id
_entity_poly.type
_entity_poly.pdbx_seq_one_letter_code
_entity_poly.pdbx_strand_id
1 'polypeptide(L)'
;MATYNLYHLPDDVLFLSNDNFYNFVAQVCGKVEAELLQIQRIRNARSLIRSTNLFSILEIDCDEIDKLKQNLCFTSKDGNHIIRQGRRQQELLCSISTLQTTNTGVNDNNNNNLTTQNLVVNVTTDSNLSSLQCRSINDHAIFIKDLIEKFSFKTFTSTILKNDEHYQLIITQDGQKFKAIIKCQCGAKLILPSRSGTSTFILSNFYAHSITSNCSMAERIRKQEKKTTDKETAAQPLSISDSQLPTPSSSHNSSVITNSSKRIHNDIRSEINKNSNMNNNDYCEISNIKFDGFYDLIQELTSDIEVEILKAQGTNNVLALLRAKDLDSIFQIGWEELDDLKKRACLKLKSGEYIIRPAI
;
A
#
# COMPACT_ATOMS: atom_id res chain seq x y z
N MET A 1 -20.67 21.39 -7.90
CA MET A 1 -19.42 20.58 -7.89
C MET A 1 -18.56 21.10 -6.76
N ALA A 2 -18.16 20.24 -5.82
CA ALA A 2 -17.25 20.64 -4.74
C ALA A 2 -15.91 21.05 -5.35
N THR A 3 -15.30 22.17 -4.93
CA THR A 3 -13.97 22.61 -5.38
C THR A 3 -12.93 22.16 -4.37
N TYR A 4 -12.09 21.18 -4.74
CA TYR A 4 -10.99 20.72 -3.90
C TYR A 4 -9.85 21.74 -3.89
N ASN A 5 -9.32 21.99 -2.69
CA ASN A 5 -8.12 22.80 -2.48
C ASN A 5 -6.96 21.84 -2.16
N LEU A 6 -5.81 21.99 -2.85
CA LEU A 6 -4.60 21.20 -2.58
C LEU A 6 -4.14 21.27 -1.11
N TYR A 7 -4.44 22.38 -0.42
CA TYR A 7 -4.11 22.57 0.98
C TYR A 7 -5.14 21.97 1.96
N HIS A 8 -6.30 21.54 1.45
CA HIS A 8 -7.38 20.93 2.22
C HIS A 8 -7.95 19.75 1.44
N LEU A 9 -7.18 18.66 1.42
CA LEU A 9 -7.63 17.38 0.90
C LEU A 9 -8.73 16.80 1.81
N PRO A 10 -9.73 16.11 1.25
CA PRO A 10 -10.73 15.44 2.07
C PRO A 10 -10.10 14.24 2.81
N ASP A 11 -10.58 13.94 4.02
CA ASP A 11 -10.03 12.87 4.87
C ASP A 11 -10.10 11.49 4.21
N ASP A 12 -11.05 11.31 3.29
CA ASP A 12 -11.27 10.07 2.55
C ASP A 12 -10.51 9.98 1.22
N VAL A 13 -9.60 10.93 0.93
CA VAL A 13 -8.85 11.00 -0.35
C VAL A 13 -8.15 9.69 -0.72
N LEU A 14 -7.66 8.94 0.29
CA LEU A 14 -6.97 7.66 0.11
C LEU A 14 -7.91 6.50 -0.23
N PHE A 15 -9.21 6.66 0.01
CA PHE A 15 -10.25 5.66 -0.23
C PHE A 15 -11.05 5.93 -1.50
N LEU A 16 -10.81 7.07 -2.16
CA LEU A 16 -11.39 7.35 -3.47
C LEU A 16 -10.96 6.28 -4.48
N SER A 17 -11.94 5.80 -5.26
CA SER A 17 -11.73 4.77 -6.28
C SER A 17 -12.48 5.10 -7.57
N ASN A 18 -12.00 4.54 -8.68
CA ASN A 18 -12.60 4.62 -10.01
C ASN A 18 -12.93 6.07 -10.41
N ASP A 19 -14.15 6.34 -10.84
CA ASP A 19 -14.58 7.66 -11.34
C ASP A 19 -14.44 8.75 -10.28
N ASN A 20 -14.66 8.46 -9.00
CA ASN A 20 -14.49 9.44 -7.93
C ASN A 20 -13.03 9.86 -7.79
N PHE A 21 -12.11 8.90 -7.92
CA PHE A 21 -10.68 9.16 -7.94
C PHE A 21 -10.26 9.98 -9.17
N TYR A 22 -10.71 9.59 -10.37
CA TYR A 22 -10.40 10.34 -11.59
C TYR A 22 -10.98 11.76 -11.57
N ASN A 23 -12.20 11.94 -11.08
CA ASN A 23 -12.82 13.25 -10.92
C ASN A 23 -12.04 14.14 -9.95
N PHE A 24 -11.59 13.57 -8.83
CA PHE A 24 -10.73 14.26 -7.87
C PHE A 24 -9.41 14.70 -8.52
N VAL A 25 -8.70 13.79 -9.20
CA VAL A 25 -7.44 14.13 -9.91
C VAL A 25 -7.68 15.16 -11.00
N ALA A 26 -8.78 15.04 -11.76
CA ALA A 26 -9.13 15.97 -12.83
C ALA A 26 -9.34 17.40 -12.32
N GLN A 27 -9.89 17.51 -11.13
CA GLN A 27 -10.16 18.77 -10.48
C GLN A 27 -8.93 19.40 -9.84
N VAL A 28 -8.10 18.59 -9.19
CA VAL A 28 -6.92 19.05 -8.44
C VAL A 28 -5.74 19.30 -9.38
N CYS A 29 -5.45 18.34 -10.25
CA CYS A 29 -4.24 18.34 -11.09
C CYS A 29 -4.56 18.77 -12.52
N GLY A 30 -5.70 18.31 -13.05
CA GLY A 30 -6.14 18.62 -14.41
C GLY A 30 -6.67 17.39 -15.12
N LYS A 31 -7.49 17.62 -16.15
CA LYS A 31 -8.14 16.54 -16.93
C LYS A 31 -7.11 15.62 -17.60
N VAL A 32 -5.97 16.17 -18.01
CA VAL A 32 -4.94 15.41 -18.73
C VAL A 32 -4.24 14.42 -17.79
N GLU A 33 -3.96 14.82 -16.55
CA GLU A 33 -3.41 13.94 -15.52
C GLU A 33 -4.39 12.83 -15.15
N ALA A 34 -5.69 13.14 -15.03
CA ALA A 34 -6.71 12.12 -14.79
C ALA A 34 -6.81 11.11 -15.95
N GLU A 35 -6.76 11.58 -17.19
CA GLU A 35 -6.77 10.73 -18.39
C GLU A 35 -5.53 9.81 -18.42
N LEU A 36 -4.35 10.34 -18.09
CA LEU A 36 -3.12 9.55 -17.97
C LEU A 36 -3.27 8.40 -16.96
N LEU A 37 -3.83 8.68 -15.77
CA LEU A 37 -4.07 7.65 -14.75
C LEU A 37 -5.14 6.64 -15.21
N GLN A 38 -6.18 7.10 -15.90
CA GLN A 38 -7.24 6.25 -16.43
C GLN A 38 -6.72 5.27 -17.49
N ILE A 39 -5.87 5.74 -18.40
CA ILE A 39 -5.20 4.92 -19.42
C ILE A 39 -4.28 3.89 -18.75
N GLN A 40 -3.57 4.28 -17.68
CA GLN A 40 -2.75 3.36 -16.87
C GLN A 40 -3.58 2.45 -15.94
N ARG A 41 -4.91 2.60 -15.91
CA ARG A 41 -5.80 1.87 -14.98
C ARG A 41 -5.44 2.07 -13.50
N ILE A 42 -4.85 3.20 -13.14
CA ILE A 42 -4.58 3.59 -11.76
C ILE A 42 -5.88 4.16 -11.17
N ARG A 43 -6.64 3.29 -10.48
CA ARG A 43 -8.01 3.61 -10.06
C ARG A 43 -8.12 4.23 -8.68
N ASN A 44 -7.05 4.27 -7.89
CA ASN A 44 -7.09 4.79 -6.53
C ASN A 44 -5.69 5.28 -6.09
N ALA A 45 -5.65 6.00 -4.96
CA ALA A 45 -4.42 6.55 -4.40
C ALA A 45 -3.38 5.47 -4.04
N ARG A 46 -3.81 4.28 -3.62
CA ARG A 46 -2.89 3.19 -3.24
C ARG A 46 -2.14 2.66 -4.46
N SER A 47 -2.84 2.40 -5.56
CA SER A 47 -2.22 1.99 -6.83
C SER A 47 -1.29 3.07 -7.37
N LEU A 48 -1.69 4.35 -7.26
CA LEU A 48 -0.87 5.48 -7.67
C LEU A 48 0.46 5.54 -6.89
N ILE A 49 0.38 5.37 -5.56
CA ILE A 49 1.55 5.37 -4.66
C ILE A 49 2.53 4.23 -4.96
N ARG A 50 2.04 3.09 -5.46
CA ARG A 50 2.86 1.92 -5.81
C ARG A 50 3.54 2.04 -7.18
N SER A 51 3.02 2.89 -8.07
CA SER A 51 3.59 3.06 -9.41
C SER A 51 4.97 3.70 -9.37
N THR A 52 5.97 3.02 -9.95
CA THR A 52 7.37 3.47 -9.95
C THR A 52 7.67 4.49 -11.05
N ASN A 53 6.92 4.47 -12.14
CA ASN A 53 7.10 5.40 -13.27
C ASN A 53 5.77 5.61 -14.00
N LEU A 54 5.10 6.73 -13.71
CA LEU A 54 3.83 7.11 -14.34
C LEU A 54 3.96 7.50 -15.81
N PHE A 55 5.17 7.71 -16.31
CA PHE A 55 5.41 8.21 -17.67
C PHE A 55 5.93 7.14 -18.62
N SER A 56 6.24 5.93 -18.15
CA SER A 56 6.68 4.81 -19.00
C SER A 56 5.65 4.47 -20.08
N ILE A 57 4.36 4.69 -19.81
CA ILE A 57 3.30 4.45 -20.78
C ILE A 57 3.39 5.33 -22.03
N LEU A 58 4.09 6.48 -21.94
CA LEU A 58 4.31 7.36 -23.08
C LEU A 58 5.28 6.77 -24.11
N GLU A 59 6.01 5.71 -23.78
CA GLU A 59 6.90 5.04 -24.75
C GLU A 59 6.13 4.13 -25.71
N ILE A 60 4.84 3.83 -25.42
CA ILE A 60 4.01 2.96 -26.23
C ILE A 60 3.54 3.66 -27.51
N ASP A 61 3.64 2.98 -28.65
CA ASP A 61 3.16 3.46 -29.96
C ASP A 61 1.70 3.07 -30.22
N CYS A 62 0.79 3.91 -29.76
CA CYS A 62 -0.66 3.69 -29.81
C CYS A 62 -1.39 5.02 -30.02
N ASP A 63 -2.48 5.01 -30.81
CA ASP A 63 -3.26 6.22 -31.12
C ASP A 63 -3.85 6.91 -29.87
N GLU A 64 -4.23 6.12 -28.85
CA GLU A 64 -4.71 6.62 -27.57
C GLU A 64 -3.60 7.37 -26.83
N ILE A 65 -2.39 6.80 -26.82
CA ILE A 65 -1.20 7.42 -26.21
C ILE A 65 -0.73 8.63 -27.01
N ASP A 66 -0.87 8.63 -28.32
CA ASP A 66 -0.49 9.78 -29.16
C ASP A 66 -1.38 11.00 -28.92
N LYS A 67 -2.69 10.80 -28.75
CA LYS A 67 -3.58 11.88 -28.31
C LYS A 67 -3.15 12.43 -26.95
N LEU A 68 -2.78 11.54 -26.03
CA LEU A 68 -2.27 11.94 -24.73
C LEU A 68 -0.93 12.68 -24.82
N LYS A 69 0.01 12.24 -25.66
CA LYS A 69 1.29 12.92 -25.93
C LYS A 69 1.09 14.31 -26.49
N GLN A 70 0.15 14.51 -27.41
CA GLN A 70 -0.16 15.83 -27.96
C GLN A 70 -0.61 16.82 -26.88
N ASN A 71 -1.30 16.32 -25.84
CA ASN A 71 -1.75 17.12 -24.70
C ASN A 71 -0.65 17.32 -23.64
N LEU A 72 0.11 16.26 -23.33
CA LEU A 72 1.11 16.25 -22.25
C LEU A 72 2.50 16.75 -22.65
N CYS A 73 2.87 16.70 -23.93
CA CYS A 73 4.24 16.91 -24.37
C CYS A 73 4.39 18.14 -25.28
N PHE A 74 5.60 18.68 -25.31
CA PHE A 74 6.11 19.45 -26.43
C PHE A 74 6.73 18.48 -27.43
N THR A 75 6.48 18.71 -28.71
CA THR A 75 7.16 17.97 -29.79
C THR A 75 8.38 18.79 -30.20
N SER A 76 9.58 18.24 -29.99
CA SER A 76 10.83 18.81 -30.50
C SER A 76 10.82 18.78 -32.03
N LYS A 77 11.67 19.61 -32.65
CA LYS A 77 11.85 19.61 -34.12
C LYS A 77 12.27 18.25 -34.67
N ASP A 78 12.97 17.46 -33.85
CA ASP A 78 13.43 16.11 -34.21
C ASP A 78 12.35 15.03 -34.06
N GLY A 79 11.11 15.41 -33.71
CA GLY A 79 10.00 14.49 -33.46
C GLY A 79 9.97 13.90 -32.05
N ASN A 80 10.98 14.17 -31.21
CA ASN A 80 11.01 13.72 -29.82
C ASN A 80 9.94 14.42 -28.97
N HIS A 81 9.28 13.68 -28.09
CA HIS A 81 8.31 14.23 -27.14
C HIS A 81 8.96 14.53 -25.79
N ILE A 82 8.86 15.77 -25.34
CA ILE A 82 9.34 16.22 -24.02
C ILE A 82 8.12 16.57 -23.18
N ILE A 83 7.96 15.95 -22.01
CA ILE A 83 6.81 16.20 -21.13
C ILE A 83 6.80 17.68 -20.74
N ARG A 84 5.65 18.35 -20.91
CA ARG A 84 5.47 19.75 -20.52
C ARG A 84 5.57 19.83 -19.00
N GLN A 85 6.66 20.40 -18.48
CA GLN A 85 6.77 20.68 -17.05
C GLN A 85 5.74 21.74 -16.65
N GLY A 86 4.62 21.31 -16.08
CA GLY A 86 3.64 22.18 -15.44
C GLY A 86 3.84 22.21 -13.93
N ARG A 87 3.59 23.36 -13.28
CA ARG A 87 3.55 23.46 -11.80
C ARG A 87 2.70 22.35 -11.16
N ARG A 88 1.61 21.94 -11.82
CA ARG A 88 0.64 20.95 -11.32
C ARG A 88 1.11 19.49 -11.39
N GLN A 89 1.98 19.12 -12.33
CA GLN A 89 2.55 17.76 -12.36
C GLN A 89 3.58 17.58 -11.24
N GLN A 90 4.37 18.63 -10.99
CA GLN A 90 5.25 18.66 -9.83
C GLN A 90 4.44 18.62 -8.54
N GLU A 91 3.31 19.33 -8.48
CA GLU A 91 2.36 19.23 -7.36
C GLU A 91 1.77 17.82 -7.22
N LEU A 92 1.36 17.13 -8.29
CA LEU A 92 0.89 15.73 -8.23
C LEU A 92 1.98 14.81 -7.66
N LEU A 93 3.21 14.88 -8.18
CA LEU A 93 4.33 14.08 -7.69
C LEU A 93 4.68 14.41 -6.24
N CYS A 94 4.66 15.70 -5.88
CA CYS A 94 4.84 16.16 -4.51
C CYS A 94 3.72 15.64 -3.61
N SER A 95 2.45 15.73 -4.01
CA SER A 95 1.29 15.24 -3.26
C SER A 95 1.34 13.73 -3.07
N ILE A 96 1.73 12.95 -4.09
CA ILE A 96 1.95 11.51 -3.95
C ILE A 96 3.04 11.24 -2.92
N SER A 97 4.16 11.96 -2.97
CA SER A 97 5.23 11.83 -1.98
C SER A 97 4.78 12.27 -0.57
N THR A 98 3.92 13.28 -0.47
CA THR A 98 3.38 13.72 0.83
C THR A 98 2.43 12.68 1.40
N LEU A 99 1.55 12.09 0.58
CA LEU A 99 0.65 10.99 0.95
C LEU A 99 1.42 9.71 1.32
N GLN A 100 2.59 9.49 0.73
CA GLN A 100 3.52 8.43 1.16
C GLN A 100 4.08 8.71 2.56
N THR A 101 4.36 9.97 2.90
CA THR A 101 4.92 10.36 4.21
C THR A 101 3.87 10.51 5.32
N THR A 102 2.67 11.02 5.03
CA THR A 102 1.63 11.25 6.04
C THR A 102 0.97 9.94 6.51
N ASN A 103 0.95 8.90 5.67
CA ASN A 103 0.55 7.55 6.08
C ASN A 103 1.50 6.89 7.10
N THR A 104 2.65 7.49 7.38
CA THR A 104 3.59 7.04 8.43
C THR A 104 3.50 7.83 9.74
N GLY A 105 2.61 8.80 9.88
CA GLY A 105 2.54 9.57 11.11
C GLY A 105 1.34 10.50 11.17
N VAL A 106 0.20 9.97 11.61
CA VAL A 106 -0.84 10.78 12.26
C VAL A 106 -1.39 9.97 13.43
N ASN A 107 -0.67 10.01 14.55
CA ASN A 107 -1.28 10.13 15.87
C ASN A 107 -0.24 10.68 16.84
N ASP A 108 -0.24 12.01 17.03
CA ASP A 108 -0.45 12.62 18.34
C ASP A 108 -0.15 14.12 18.28
N ASN A 109 -1.14 14.90 18.69
CA ASN A 109 -1.02 16.30 19.03
C ASN A 109 -0.06 16.46 20.23
N ASN A 110 0.99 17.25 20.07
CA ASN A 110 1.42 18.10 21.18
C ASN A 110 2.21 19.33 20.73
N ASN A 111 1.85 20.46 21.34
CA ASN A 111 2.41 21.79 21.16
C ASN A 111 3.94 21.82 21.35
N ASN A 112 4.64 22.63 20.55
CA ASN A 112 5.40 23.80 21.01
C ASN A 112 6.12 24.54 19.87
N ASN A 113 6.13 25.87 20.00
CA ASN A 113 6.78 26.85 19.12
C ASN A 113 8.28 26.58 18.89
N LEU A 114 8.76 26.74 17.65
CA LEU A 114 10.11 27.26 17.42
C LEU A 114 10.31 27.88 16.03
N THR A 115 11.20 28.86 16.04
CA THR A 115 11.42 29.99 15.13
C THR A 115 12.00 29.64 13.76
N THR A 116 11.45 30.30 12.74
CA THR A 116 11.83 30.25 11.32
C THR A 116 13.16 30.95 11.05
N GLN A 117 14.10 30.26 10.39
CA GLN A 117 15.14 30.90 9.57
C GLN A 117 15.14 30.27 8.17
N ASN A 118 14.94 31.13 7.18
CA ASN A 118 14.87 30.81 5.75
C ASN A 118 16.26 30.47 5.20
N LEU A 119 16.40 29.31 4.56
CA LEU A 119 17.49 29.05 3.62
C LEU A 119 16.88 28.61 2.29
N VAL A 120 17.00 29.49 1.29
CA VAL A 120 16.60 29.25 -0.09
C VAL A 120 17.66 28.36 -0.74
N VAL A 121 17.28 27.12 -1.08
CA VAL A 121 18.11 26.21 -1.89
C VAL A 121 17.44 26.05 -3.26
N ASN A 122 18.11 26.59 -4.29
CA ASN A 122 17.76 26.35 -5.68
C ASN A 122 18.03 24.87 -6.01
N VAL A 123 16.96 24.12 -6.31
CA VAL A 123 17.04 22.73 -6.75
C VAL A 123 16.80 22.67 -8.25
N THR A 124 17.88 22.51 -9.00
CA THR A 124 17.86 22.08 -10.40
C THR A 124 17.63 20.58 -10.41
N THR A 125 16.53 20.14 -11.02
CA THR A 125 16.02 18.77 -10.98
C THR A 125 16.54 17.93 -12.13
N ASP A 126 17.20 16.82 -11.80
CA ASP A 126 17.16 15.55 -12.54
C ASP A 126 17.47 14.39 -11.55
N SER A 127 16.62 13.35 -11.50
CA SER A 127 16.85 12.00 -10.91
C SER A 127 16.95 11.77 -9.36
N ASN A 128 15.84 11.77 -8.61
CA ASN A 128 15.91 11.77 -7.12
C ASN A 128 15.40 10.54 -6.32
N LEU A 129 15.24 9.34 -6.90
CA LEU A 129 15.17 8.11 -6.09
C LEU A 129 16.37 7.16 -6.31
N SER A 130 17.09 7.32 -7.40
CA SER A 130 18.32 6.59 -7.73
C SER A 130 19.59 7.20 -7.12
N SER A 131 19.50 8.34 -6.41
CA SER A 131 20.66 9.10 -5.95
C SER A 131 20.62 9.47 -4.46
N LEU A 132 19.96 8.68 -3.61
CA LEU A 132 20.30 8.65 -2.18
C LEU A 132 21.70 8.03 -2.02
N GLN A 133 22.72 8.74 -2.50
CA GLN A 133 24.11 8.54 -2.15
C GLN A 133 24.21 8.86 -0.66
N CYS A 134 23.96 7.88 0.20
CA CYS A 134 24.53 7.92 1.54
C CYS A 134 26.04 8.02 1.36
N ARG A 135 26.63 9.15 1.76
CA ARG A 135 28.05 9.45 1.54
C ARG A 135 28.90 9.03 2.73
N SER A 136 28.29 8.92 3.90
CA SER A 136 28.96 8.57 5.14
C SER A 136 28.36 7.36 5.85
N ILE A 137 29.15 6.75 6.74
CA ILE A 137 28.68 5.72 7.68
C ILE A 137 27.48 6.22 8.49
N ASN A 138 27.47 7.51 8.85
CA ASN A 138 26.41 8.11 9.64
C ASN A 138 25.09 8.18 8.86
N ASP A 139 25.13 8.54 7.57
CA ASP A 139 23.94 8.57 6.70
C ASP A 139 23.32 7.18 6.59
N HIS A 140 24.16 6.15 6.40
CA HIS A 140 23.71 4.76 6.39
C HIS A 140 23.11 4.35 7.73
N ALA A 141 23.71 4.75 8.84
CA ALA A 141 23.20 4.42 10.17
C ALA A 141 21.83 5.05 10.42
N ILE A 142 21.65 6.33 10.06
CA ILE A 142 20.37 7.03 10.17
C ILE A 142 19.33 6.34 9.29
N PHE A 143 19.64 6.11 8.02
CA PHE A 143 18.72 5.45 7.08
C PHE A 143 18.26 4.07 7.58
N ILE A 144 19.17 3.24 8.09
CA ILE A 144 18.83 1.91 8.61
C ILE A 144 17.96 2.03 9.88
N LYS A 145 18.27 2.97 10.77
CA LYS A 145 17.48 3.22 12.00
C LYS A 145 16.05 3.64 11.66
N ASP A 146 15.88 4.58 10.74
CA ASP A 146 14.56 5.05 10.27
C ASP A 146 13.73 3.89 9.69
N LEU A 147 14.36 3.00 8.93
CA LEU A 147 13.68 1.82 8.40
C LEU A 147 13.25 0.84 9.49
N ILE A 148 14.09 0.60 10.49
CA ILE A 148 13.77 -0.27 11.63
C ILE A 148 12.64 0.33 12.47
N GLU A 149 12.66 1.63 12.69
CA GLU A 149 11.60 2.35 13.39
C GLU A 149 10.26 2.23 12.65
N LYS A 150 10.24 2.52 11.34
CA LYS A 150 9.04 2.33 10.49
C LYS A 150 8.52 0.89 10.51
N PHE A 151 9.42 -0.09 10.52
CA PHE A 151 9.05 -1.50 10.63
C PHE A 151 8.47 -1.82 12.02
N SER A 152 9.03 -1.23 13.08
CA SER A 152 8.58 -1.47 14.46
C SER A 152 7.13 -1.02 14.66
N PHE A 153 6.75 0.15 14.15
CA PHE A 153 5.35 0.63 14.16
C PHE A 153 4.37 -0.32 13.47
N LYS A 154 4.83 -1.10 12.48
CA LYS A 154 3.98 -2.07 11.77
C LYS A 154 3.89 -3.43 12.47
N THR A 155 4.85 -3.74 13.33
CA THR A 155 5.04 -5.08 13.89
C THR A 155 4.65 -5.17 15.36
N PHE A 156 4.81 -4.06 16.09
CA PHE A 156 4.52 -3.94 17.52
C PHE A 156 3.48 -2.85 17.72
N THR A 157 2.63 -3.01 18.73
CA THR A 157 1.48 -2.11 18.92
C THR A 157 1.91 -0.76 19.48
N SER A 158 2.91 -0.74 20.36
CA SER A 158 3.34 0.49 21.04
C SER A 158 4.86 0.62 21.19
N THR A 159 5.63 -0.40 20.83
CA THR A 159 7.08 -0.40 21.05
C THR A 159 7.87 -0.04 19.80
N ILE A 160 8.61 1.07 19.88
CA ILE A 160 9.59 1.46 18.87
C ILE A 160 10.94 0.80 19.17
N LEU A 161 11.49 0.08 18.21
CA LEU A 161 12.79 -0.57 18.37
C LEU A 161 13.91 0.47 18.34
N LYS A 162 14.57 0.67 19.49
CA LYS A 162 15.73 1.56 19.66
C LYS A 162 17.07 0.83 19.57
N ASN A 163 18.05 1.51 18.96
CA ASN A 163 19.44 1.09 18.97
C ASN A 163 19.99 1.10 20.41
N ASP A 164 20.87 0.15 20.72
CA ASP A 164 21.46 -0.15 22.03
C ASP A 164 20.48 -0.71 23.09
N GLU A 165 19.17 -0.47 22.95
CA GLU A 165 18.15 -1.08 23.81
C GLU A 165 17.63 -2.43 23.30
N HIS A 166 17.32 -2.52 22.00
CA HIS A 166 16.68 -3.70 21.39
C HIS A 166 17.58 -4.41 20.37
N TYR A 167 18.45 -3.64 19.73
CA TYR A 167 19.44 -4.12 18.78
C TYR A 167 20.67 -3.20 18.80
N GLN A 168 21.80 -3.67 18.32
CA GLN A 168 23.00 -2.85 18.10
C GLN A 168 23.36 -2.89 16.62
N LEU A 169 23.28 -1.74 15.95
CA LEU A 169 23.70 -1.55 14.57
C LEU A 169 25.19 -1.24 14.51
N ILE A 170 25.94 -2.04 13.76
CA ILE A 170 27.37 -1.88 13.54
C ILE A 170 27.59 -1.74 12.03
N ILE A 171 28.11 -0.59 11.61
CA ILE A 171 28.49 -0.34 10.22
C ILE A 171 30.00 -0.12 10.19
N THR A 172 30.69 -0.92 9.37
CA THR A 172 32.13 -0.81 9.14
C THR A 172 32.38 -0.54 7.67
N GLN A 173 33.40 0.28 7.38
CA GLN A 173 33.83 0.56 6.02
C GLN A 173 35.18 -0.10 5.76
N ASP A 174 35.26 -0.86 4.69
CA ASP A 174 36.46 -1.59 4.24
C ASP A 174 36.77 -1.12 2.81
N GLY A 175 37.64 -0.11 2.70
CA GLY A 175 37.85 0.64 1.46
C GLY A 175 36.58 1.38 1.02
N GLN A 176 36.06 1.05 -0.17
CA GLN A 176 34.80 1.61 -0.69
C GLN A 176 33.56 0.77 -0.36
N LYS A 177 33.73 -0.39 0.30
CA LYS A 177 32.62 -1.30 0.60
C LYS A 177 32.19 -1.12 2.05
N PHE A 178 30.91 -0.81 2.24
CA PHE A 178 30.30 -0.82 3.57
C PHE A 178 29.81 -2.22 3.92
N LYS A 179 29.98 -2.61 5.17
CA LYS A 179 29.43 -3.83 5.77
C LYS A 179 28.57 -3.41 6.97
N ALA A 180 27.32 -3.86 7.02
CA ALA A 180 26.43 -3.57 8.13
C ALA A 180 25.95 -4.88 8.80
N ILE A 181 25.92 -4.85 10.13
CA ILE A 181 25.52 -5.97 10.97
C ILE A 181 24.58 -5.43 12.04
N ILE A 182 23.47 -6.13 12.27
CA ILE A 182 22.59 -5.90 13.40
C ILE A 182 22.77 -7.04 14.40
N LYS A 183 23.14 -6.71 15.64
CA LYS A 183 23.09 -7.66 16.76
C LYS A 183 21.77 -7.46 17.50
N CYS A 184 20.87 -8.43 17.44
CA CYS A 184 19.64 -8.42 18.21
C CYS A 184 19.95 -8.70 19.69
N GLN A 185 19.19 -8.12 20.61
CA GLN A 185 19.31 -8.40 22.05
C GLN A 185 18.98 -9.86 22.44
N CYS A 186 18.40 -10.65 21.54
CA CYS A 186 18.28 -12.09 21.74
C CYS A 186 19.62 -12.84 21.55
N GLY A 187 20.68 -12.15 21.13
CA GLY A 187 22.01 -12.72 20.83
C GLY A 187 22.24 -13.00 19.34
N ALA A 188 21.21 -12.95 18.49
CA ALA A 188 21.37 -13.19 17.06
C ALA A 188 22.19 -12.09 16.38
N LYS A 189 23.14 -12.50 15.53
CA LYS A 189 23.97 -11.60 14.72
C LYS A 189 23.55 -11.72 13.25
N LEU A 190 23.02 -10.63 12.70
CA LEU A 190 22.39 -10.60 11.39
C LEU A 190 23.21 -9.71 10.45
N ILE A 191 23.75 -10.31 9.39
CA ILE A 191 24.48 -9.58 8.36
C ILE A 191 23.45 -8.99 7.39
N LEU A 192 23.60 -7.68 7.10
CA LEU A 192 22.75 -7.00 6.13
C LEU A 192 23.44 -7.03 4.76
N PRO A 193 22.90 -7.75 3.77
CA PRO A 193 23.47 -7.73 2.43
C PRO A 193 23.28 -6.35 1.79
N SER A 194 24.32 -5.86 1.11
CA SER A 194 24.23 -4.68 0.25
C SER A 194 23.42 -5.02 -1.00
N ARG A 195 22.53 -4.13 -1.44
CA ARG A 195 21.83 -4.30 -2.71
C ARG A 195 22.79 -3.99 -3.87
N SER A 196 22.77 -4.82 -4.91
CA SER A 196 23.69 -4.70 -6.05
C SER A 196 23.50 -3.34 -6.75
N GLY A 197 24.59 -2.60 -6.92
CA GLY A 197 24.58 -1.30 -7.58
C GLY A 197 24.08 -0.14 -6.73
N THR A 198 23.71 -0.37 -5.46
CA THR A 198 23.35 0.70 -4.52
C THR A 198 24.23 0.65 -3.28
N SER A 199 24.38 1.77 -2.58
CA SER A 199 25.04 1.79 -1.26
C SER A 199 24.10 1.31 -0.14
N THR A 200 22.84 0.98 -0.45
CA THR A 200 21.83 0.63 0.54
C THR A 200 21.89 -0.84 0.98
N PHE A 201 21.39 -1.10 2.20
CA PHE A 201 21.35 -2.43 2.80
C PHE A 201 19.93 -3.01 2.79
N ILE A 202 19.84 -4.34 2.69
CA ILE A 202 18.58 -5.09 2.73
C ILE A 202 18.34 -5.57 4.18
N LEU A 203 17.18 -5.20 4.76
CA LEU A 203 16.82 -5.51 6.14
C LEU A 203 15.94 -6.76 6.30
N SER A 204 15.65 -7.49 5.22
CA SER A 204 14.73 -8.64 5.23
C SER A 204 15.09 -9.69 6.28
N ASN A 205 16.38 -9.99 6.47
CA ASN A 205 16.84 -10.95 7.48
C ASN A 205 16.50 -10.50 8.91
N PHE A 206 16.62 -9.20 9.18
CA PHE A 206 16.28 -8.63 10.49
C PHE A 206 14.78 -8.61 10.73
N TYR A 207 13.99 -8.30 9.70
CA TYR A 207 12.53 -8.31 9.80
C TYR A 207 11.99 -9.73 10.00
N ALA A 208 12.45 -10.68 9.20
CA ALA A 208 12.09 -12.09 9.35
C ALA A 208 12.43 -12.59 10.76
N HIS A 209 13.64 -12.30 11.24
CA HIS A 209 14.05 -12.65 12.60
C HIS A 209 13.12 -12.04 13.67
N SER A 210 12.78 -10.76 13.55
CA SER A 210 11.94 -10.04 14.53
C SER A 210 10.48 -10.53 14.55
N ILE A 211 9.99 -11.06 13.43
CA ILE A 211 8.62 -11.62 13.33
C ILE A 211 8.57 -13.03 13.91
N THR A 212 9.62 -13.84 13.71
CA THR A 212 9.63 -15.25 14.16
C THR A 212 9.44 -15.40 15.68
N SER A 213 8.81 -16.50 16.11
CA SER A 213 8.57 -16.83 17.51
C SER A 213 9.85 -17.09 18.32
N ASN A 214 10.97 -17.34 17.65
CA ASN A 214 12.24 -17.68 18.31
C ASN A 214 13.06 -16.46 18.75
N CYS A 215 12.63 -15.24 18.41
CA CYS A 215 13.31 -14.03 18.86
C CYS A 215 12.86 -13.66 20.28
N SER A 216 13.67 -14.00 21.29
CA SER A 216 13.37 -13.68 22.70
C SER A 216 13.26 -12.17 22.99
N MET A 217 13.86 -11.31 22.16
CA MET A 217 13.65 -9.86 22.22
C MET A 217 12.21 -9.51 21.82
N ALA A 218 11.74 -9.97 20.66
CA ALA A 218 10.38 -9.71 20.18
C ALA A 218 9.32 -10.35 21.10
N GLU A 219 9.60 -11.55 21.63
CA GLU A 219 8.71 -12.20 22.60
C GLU A 219 8.56 -11.40 23.89
N ARG A 220 9.66 -10.83 24.41
CA ARG A 220 9.61 -9.94 25.60
C ARG A 220 8.78 -8.70 25.34
N ILE A 221 8.93 -8.06 24.18
CA ILE A 221 8.15 -6.88 23.78
C ILE A 221 6.65 -7.24 23.76
N ARG A 222 6.26 -8.30 23.04
CA ARG A 222 4.86 -8.73 22.96
C ARG A 222 4.26 -9.05 24.33
N LYS A 223 5.04 -9.67 25.23
CA LYS A 223 4.62 -9.94 26.62
C LYS A 223 4.44 -8.65 27.43
N GLN A 224 5.28 -7.64 27.22
CA GLN A 224 5.14 -6.34 27.87
C GLN A 224 3.90 -5.61 27.36
N GLU A 225 3.66 -5.60 26.05
CA GLU A 225 2.47 -4.97 25.45
C GLU A 225 1.18 -5.60 25.98
N LYS A 226 1.10 -6.94 26.04
CA LYS A 226 -0.05 -7.65 26.61
C LYS A 226 -0.33 -7.27 28.07
N LYS A 227 0.73 -7.17 28.89
CA LYS A 227 0.61 -6.77 30.31
C LYS A 227 0.10 -5.33 30.48
N THR A 228 0.45 -4.44 29.56
CA THR A 228 -0.03 -3.05 29.59
C THR A 228 -1.52 -2.98 29.23
N THR A 229 -1.96 -3.73 28.21
CA THR A 229 -3.38 -3.79 27.81
C THR A 229 -4.27 -4.40 28.89
N ASP A 230 -3.83 -5.44 29.59
CA ASP A 230 -4.60 -6.08 30.67
C ASP A 230 -4.81 -5.12 31.86
N LYS A 231 -3.82 -4.26 32.17
CA LYS A 231 -3.93 -3.27 33.26
C LYS A 231 -4.89 -2.14 32.93
N GLU A 232 -4.87 -1.67 31.69
CA GLU A 232 -5.74 -0.58 31.24
C GLU A 232 -7.21 -1.03 31.23
N THR A 233 -7.47 -2.30 30.86
CA THR A 233 -8.81 -2.90 30.90
C THR A 233 -9.31 -3.11 32.34
N ALA A 234 -8.42 -3.47 33.27
CA ALA A 234 -8.79 -3.68 34.68
C ALA A 234 -9.00 -2.37 35.47
N ALA A 235 -8.54 -1.23 34.95
CA ALA A 235 -8.61 0.06 35.62
C ALA A 235 -9.87 0.89 35.27
N GLN A 236 -10.80 0.37 34.47
CA GLN A 236 -12.13 0.98 34.34
C GLN A 236 -13.06 0.52 35.47
N PRO A 237 -13.33 1.35 36.50
CA PRO A 237 -14.37 1.03 37.46
C PRO A 237 -15.71 1.00 36.72
N LEU A 238 -16.40 -0.15 36.83
CA LEU A 238 -17.83 -0.24 36.54
C LEU A 238 -18.55 0.73 37.48
N SER A 239 -18.75 1.97 37.03
CA SER A 239 -19.74 2.86 37.60
C SER A 239 -21.11 2.28 37.24
N ILE A 240 -21.57 1.34 38.08
CA ILE A 240 -22.96 0.91 38.13
C ILE A 240 -23.74 2.13 38.62
N SER A 241 -24.20 2.95 37.69
CA SER A 241 -25.27 3.90 37.95
C SER A 241 -26.57 3.11 38.01
N ASP A 242 -26.99 2.78 39.23
CA ASP A 242 -28.37 2.41 39.52
C ASP A 242 -29.27 3.54 39.03
N SER A 243 -30.03 3.29 37.98
CA SER A 243 -31.09 4.17 37.50
C SER A 243 -32.33 3.35 37.20
N GLN A 244 -33.39 3.75 37.88
CA GLN A 244 -34.66 3.10 38.08
C GLN A 244 -35.42 2.76 36.79
N LEU A 245 -36.20 1.67 36.88
CA LEU A 245 -37.35 1.34 36.04
C LEU A 245 -38.28 2.55 35.82
N PRO A 246 -38.92 2.65 34.65
CA PRO A 246 -40.37 2.40 34.65
C PRO A 246 -40.88 1.51 33.51
N THR A 247 -41.99 0.85 33.84
CA THR A 247 -42.84 -0.07 33.07
C THR A 247 -43.51 0.51 31.81
N PRO A 248 -44.07 -0.35 30.92
CA PRO A 248 -44.40 -0.02 29.54
C PRO A 248 -45.87 0.38 29.33
N SER A 249 -46.13 1.18 28.28
CA SER A 249 -47.46 1.35 27.69
C SER A 249 -47.42 1.08 26.19
N SER A 250 -48.37 0.25 25.76
CA SER A 250 -48.62 -0.26 24.41
C SER A 250 -48.99 0.79 23.36
N SER A 251 -48.70 0.52 22.08
CA SER A 251 -49.74 0.38 21.04
C SER A 251 -49.16 -0.02 19.66
N HIS A 252 -50.02 -0.71 18.91
CA HIS A 252 -49.88 -1.33 17.59
C HIS A 252 -49.23 -0.50 16.47
N ASN A 253 -48.49 -1.14 15.56
CA ASN A 253 -49.04 -1.51 14.23
C ASN A 253 -48.06 -2.26 13.32
N SER A 254 -48.66 -3.17 12.56
CA SER A 254 -48.09 -4.05 11.55
C SER A 254 -47.50 -3.29 10.36
N SER A 255 -46.35 -3.75 9.86
CA SER A 255 -46.11 -3.85 8.42
C SER A 255 -44.99 -4.86 8.12
N VAL A 256 -45.35 -5.84 7.30
CA VAL A 256 -44.48 -6.86 6.74
C VAL A 256 -43.73 -6.22 5.57
N ILE A 257 -42.40 -6.08 5.70
CA ILE A 257 -41.50 -5.84 4.56
C ILE A 257 -40.31 -6.79 4.70
N THR A 258 -40.10 -7.57 3.66
CA THR A 258 -39.10 -8.62 3.48
C THR A 258 -37.67 -8.05 3.46
N ASN A 259 -36.88 -8.38 4.48
CA ASN A 259 -35.45 -8.05 4.58
C ASN A 259 -34.62 -9.34 4.57
N SER A 260 -34.22 -9.81 3.39
CA SER A 260 -33.34 -10.99 3.23
C SER A 260 -31.84 -10.64 3.07
N SER A 261 -31.46 -9.36 2.98
CA SER A 261 -30.05 -8.97 2.70
C SER A 261 -29.21 -8.57 3.92
N LYS A 262 -29.79 -8.51 5.13
CA LYS A 262 -29.06 -8.13 6.37
C LYS A 262 -28.74 -9.29 7.32
N ARG A 263 -29.25 -10.51 7.05
CA ARG A 263 -28.91 -11.71 7.84
C ARG A 263 -27.53 -12.28 7.51
N ILE A 264 -27.11 -12.19 6.25
CA ILE A 264 -25.83 -12.75 5.78
C ILE A 264 -24.63 -12.02 6.42
N HIS A 265 -24.73 -10.71 6.67
CA HIS A 265 -23.63 -9.93 7.23
C HIS A 265 -23.39 -10.14 8.74
N ASN A 266 -24.43 -10.53 9.50
CA ASN A 266 -24.31 -10.80 10.93
C ASN A 266 -23.89 -12.24 11.23
N ASP A 267 -24.24 -13.20 10.35
CA ASP A 267 -23.82 -14.59 10.50
C ASP A 267 -22.30 -14.75 10.26
N ILE A 268 -21.74 -14.02 9.28
CA ILE A 268 -20.28 -13.99 9.01
C ILE A 268 -19.50 -13.39 10.19
N ARG A 269 -20.02 -12.32 10.82
CA ARG A 269 -19.36 -11.69 11.97
C ARG A 269 -19.46 -12.54 13.25
N SER A 270 -20.46 -13.41 13.36
CA SER A 270 -20.60 -14.34 14.50
C SER A 270 -19.73 -15.60 14.36
N GLU A 271 -19.48 -16.08 13.14
CA GLU A 271 -18.53 -17.19 12.90
C GLU A 271 -17.08 -16.76 13.15
N ILE A 272 -16.71 -15.54 12.77
CA ILE A 272 -15.35 -14.99 13.02
C ILE A 272 -15.06 -14.88 14.53
N ASN A 273 -16.06 -14.53 15.35
CA ASN A 273 -15.89 -14.39 16.80
C ASN A 273 -16.00 -15.72 17.58
N LYS A 274 -16.50 -16.80 16.96
CA LYS A 274 -16.54 -18.13 17.59
C LYS A 274 -15.23 -18.92 17.44
N ASN A 275 -14.39 -18.55 16.48
CA ASN A 275 -13.14 -19.27 16.19
C ASN A 275 -11.89 -18.75 16.96
N SER A 276 -12.03 -17.75 17.82
CA SER A 276 -10.92 -17.20 18.62
C SER A 276 -10.57 -18.00 19.88
N ASN A 277 -11.01 -19.26 19.98
CA ASN A 277 -10.80 -20.09 21.17
C ASN A 277 -10.41 -21.55 20.87
N MET A 278 -9.54 -21.79 19.88
CA MET A 278 -8.95 -23.11 19.66
C MET A 278 -7.43 -23.08 19.52
N ASN A 279 -6.82 -24.15 20.05
CA ASN A 279 -5.39 -24.35 20.28
C ASN A 279 -4.56 -24.49 19.00
N ASN A 280 -3.27 -24.17 19.15
CA ASN A 280 -2.19 -24.34 18.19
C ASN A 280 -2.17 -25.74 17.54
N ASN A 281 -2.68 -25.86 16.31
CA ASN A 281 -2.21 -26.79 15.27
C ASN A 281 -3.03 -26.57 13.98
N ASP A 282 -2.87 -25.46 13.27
CA ASP A 282 -3.46 -25.30 11.94
C ASP A 282 -2.55 -24.53 10.98
N TYR A 283 -1.74 -25.28 10.23
CA TYR A 283 -1.11 -24.81 8.99
C TYR A 283 -1.96 -25.18 7.75
N CYS A 284 -3.28 -25.36 7.93
CA CYS A 284 -4.18 -25.94 6.90
C CYS A 284 -5.41 -25.08 6.55
N GLU A 285 -5.49 -23.80 6.94
CA GLU A 285 -6.70 -22.98 6.68
C GLU A 285 -6.65 -22.10 5.42
N ILE A 286 -5.49 -21.83 4.83
CA ILE A 286 -5.41 -21.04 3.58
C ILE A 286 -6.07 -21.78 2.39
N SER A 287 -6.14 -23.11 2.45
CA SER A 287 -6.82 -23.93 1.43
C SER A 287 -8.34 -23.89 1.48
N ASN A 288 -8.95 -23.29 2.51
CA ASN A 288 -10.40 -23.29 2.75
C ASN A 288 -11.08 -21.93 2.57
N ILE A 289 -10.42 -20.96 1.90
CA ILE A 289 -11.10 -19.72 1.48
C ILE A 289 -12.24 -20.12 0.54
N LYS A 290 -13.50 -19.91 0.99
CA LYS A 290 -14.71 -20.18 0.20
C LYS A 290 -14.64 -19.41 -1.12
N PHE A 291 -15.19 -20.03 -2.18
CA PHE A 291 -15.26 -19.53 -3.56
C PHE A 291 -15.56 -18.02 -3.65
N ASP A 292 -16.47 -17.52 -2.83
CA ASP A 292 -16.92 -16.13 -2.87
C ASP A 292 -15.87 -15.11 -2.39
N GLY A 293 -14.95 -15.48 -1.50
CA GLY A 293 -13.94 -14.56 -0.97
C GLY A 293 -12.61 -14.54 -1.74
N PHE A 294 -12.41 -15.50 -2.64
CA PHE A 294 -11.16 -15.62 -3.41
C PHE A 294 -10.98 -14.47 -4.40
N TYR A 295 -12.02 -14.16 -5.16
CA TYR A 295 -11.93 -13.09 -6.17
C TYR A 295 -11.84 -11.70 -5.53
N ASP A 296 -12.54 -11.46 -4.43
CA ASP A 296 -12.44 -10.19 -3.69
C ASP A 296 -11.02 -9.99 -3.14
N LEU A 297 -10.41 -11.06 -2.62
CA LEU A 297 -9.02 -11.03 -2.13
C LEU A 297 -8.03 -10.76 -3.27
N ILE A 298 -8.18 -11.44 -4.42
CA ILE A 298 -7.31 -11.18 -5.57
C ILE A 298 -7.56 -9.78 -6.11
N GLN A 299 -8.80 -9.31 -6.17
CA GLN A 299 -9.16 -7.95 -6.60
C GLN A 299 -8.55 -6.86 -5.71
N GLU A 300 -8.39 -7.13 -4.42
CA GLU A 300 -7.70 -6.22 -3.49
C GLU A 300 -6.18 -6.21 -3.69
N LEU A 301 -5.61 -7.33 -4.12
CA LEU A 301 -4.17 -7.53 -4.28
C LEU A 301 -3.64 -7.18 -5.69
N THR A 302 -4.47 -7.36 -6.71
CA THR A 302 -4.16 -7.20 -8.14
C THR A 302 -5.14 -6.22 -8.79
N SER A 303 -5.25 -6.21 -10.12
CA SER A 303 -6.31 -5.47 -10.81
C SER A 303 -7.51 -6.38 -11.14
N ASP A 304 -8.63 -5.76 -11.53
CA ASP A 304 -9.82 -6.47 -12.00
C ASP A 304 -9.55 -7.37 -13.21
N ILE A 305 -8.49 -7.07 -13.99
CA ILE A 305 -8.15 -7.84 -15.18
C ILE A 305 -7.67 -9.23 -14.78
N GLU A 306 -6.80 -9.35 -13.78
CA GLU A 306 -6.33 -10.64 -13.29
C GLU A 306 -7.48 -11.45 -12.69
N VAL A 307 -8.42 -10.79 -11.99
CA VAL A 307 -9.61 -11.43 -11.43
C VAL A 307 -10.49 -12.03 -12.54
N GLU A 308 -10.75 -11.27 -13.61
CA GLU A 308 -11.57 -11.73 -14.73
C GLU A 308 -10.89 -12.85 -15.51
N ILE A 309 -9.56 -12.82 -15.62
CA ILE A 309 -8.77 -13.90 -16.21
C ILE A 309 -8.90 -15.18 -15.38
N LEU A 310 -8.77 -15.07 -14.05
CA LEU A 310 -8.96 -16.21 -13.15
C LEU A 310 -10.38 -16.78 -13.23
N LYS A 311 -11.41 -15.93 -13.33
CA LYS A 311 -12.79 -16.35 -13.55
C LYS A 311 -12.97 -17.09 -14.88
N ALA A 312 -12.47 -16.54 -15.99
CA ALA A 312 -12.58 -17.14 -17.32
C ALA A 312 -11.88 -18.51 -17.39
N GLN A 313 -10.82 -18.69 -16.60
CA GLN A 313 -10.11 -19.97 -16.50
C GLN A 313 -10.71 -20.96 -15.50
N GLY A 314 -11.77 -20.59 -14.76
CA GLY A 314 -12.31 -21.39 -13.68
C GLY A 314 -11.37 -21.56 -12.48
N THR A 315 -10.33 -20.72 -12.36
CA THR A 315 -9.42 -20.72 -11.21
C THR A 315 -10.09 -19.99 -10.07
N ASN A 316 -10.60 -20.76 -9.10
CA ASN A 316 -11.53 -20.25 -8.10
C ASN A 316 -11.06 -20.43 -6.64
N ASN A 317 -9.80 -20.77 -6.44
CA ASN A 317 -9.20 -20.86 -5.12
C ASN A 317 -7.67 -20.67 -5.20
N VAL A 318 -7.07 -20.30 -4.06
CA VAL A 318 -5.63 -20.02 -3.94
C VAL A 318 -4.79 -21.23 -4.32
N LEU A 319 -5.24 -22.44 -4.02
CA LEU A 319 -4.50 -23.66 -4.32
C LEU A 319 -4.44 -23.95 -5.82
N ALA A 320 -5.52 -23.67 -6.56
CA ALA A 320 -5.57 -23.77 -8.02
C ALA A 320 -4.65 -22.72 -8.67
N LEU A 321 -4.65 -21.49 -8.15
CA LEU A 321 -3.73 -20.43 -8.58
C LEU A 321 -2.26 -20.80 -8.35
N LEU A 322 -1.92 -21.33 -7.18
CA LEU A 322 -0.56 -21.77 -6.84
C LEU A 322 -0.11 -23.03 -7.60
N ARG A 323 -1.06 -23.85 -8.07
CA ARG A 323 -0.79 -25.06 -8.86
C ARG A 323 -0.66 -24.80 -10.35
N ALA A 324 -1.09 -23.63 -10.83
CA ALA A 324 -0.82 -23.22 -12.20
C ALA A 324 0.70 -23.10 -12.37
N LYS A 325 1.31 -24.12 -12.98
CA LYS A 325 2.77 -24.23 -13.15
C LYS A 325 3.35 -23.18 -14.08
N ASP A 326 2.50 -22.48 -14.81
CA ASP A 326 2.90 -21.54 -15.84
C ASP A 326 1.83 -20.44 -15.94
N LEU A 327 2.11 -19.30 -15.32
CA LEU A 327 1.24 -18.11 -15.39
C LEU A 327 1.04 -17.65 -16.84
N ASP A 328 1.98 -17.96 -17.74
CA ASP A 328 1.85 -17.59 -19.16
C ASP A 328 0.82 -18.44 -19.90
N SER A 329 0.55 -19.66 -19.42
CA SER A 329 -0.53 -20.52 -19.93
C SER A 329 -1.93 -20.09 -19.45
N ILE A 330 -2.01 -19.21 -18.45
CA ILE A 330 -3.26 -18.68 -17.87
C ILE A 330 -3.99 -17.73 -18.85
N PHE A 331 -3.35 -17.36 -19.97
CA PHE A 331 -3.93 -16.41 -20.93
C PHE A 331 -4.54 -17.05 -22.20
N GLN A 332 -4.73 -18.37 -22.25
CA GLN A 332 -5.42 -19.05 -23.36
C GLN A 332 -6.95 -19.07 -23.18
N ILE A 333 -7.62 -17.93 -23.37
CA ILE A 333 -9.08 -17.76 -23.26
C ILE A 333 -9.74 -17.83 -24.66
N GLY A 334 -11.00 -18.30 -24.73
CA GLY A 334 -11.79 -18.38 -25.97
C GLY A 334 -12.04 -17.02 -26.65
N TRP A 335 -12.20 -17.02 -27.97
CA TRP A 335 -12.07 -15.83 -28.83
C TRP A 335 -13.01 -14.66 -28.49
N GLU A 336 -14.24 -14.90 -28.02
CA GLU A 336 -15.22 -13.83 -27.74
C GLU A 336 -14.98 -13.13 -26.40
N GLU A 337 -14.71 -13.88 -25.33
CA GLU A 337 -14.34 -13.32 -24.01
C GLU A 337 -12.94 -12.70 -24.04
N LEU A 338 -12.05 -13.27 -24.87
CA LEU A 338 -10.72 -12.75 -25.11
C LEU A 338 -10.76 -11.37 -25.79
N ASP A 339 -11.73 -11.07 -26.65
CA ASP A 339 -11.80 -9.77 -27.33
C ASP A 339 -12.23 -8.64 -26.39
N ASP A 340 -13.16 -8.89 -25.47
CA ASP A 340 -13.52 -7.92 -24.44
C ASP A 340 -12.38 -7.74 -23.43
N LEU A 341 -11.75 -8.85 -23.03
CA LEU A 341 -10.58 -8.81 -22.16
C LEU A 341 -9.40 -8.09 -22.83
N LYS A 342 -9.12 -8.34 -24.12
CA LYS A 342 -8.08 -7.62 -24.90
C LYS A 342 -8.37 -6.14 -24.99
N LYS A 343 -9.63 -5.73 -25.19
CA LYS A 343 -10.01 -4.31 -25.17
C LYS A 343 -9.78 -3.67 -23.81
N ARG A 344 -10.00 -4.41 -22.71
CA ARG A 344 -9.85 -3.89 -21.34
C ARG A 344 -8.40 -3.91 -20.84
N ALA A 345 -7.64 -4.96 -21.18
CA ALA A 345 -6.33 -5.28 -20.64
C ALA A 345 -5.17 -4.93 -21.55
N CYS A 346 -5.41 -4.75 -22.85
CA CYS A 346 -4.35 -4.47 -23.82
C CYS A 346 -4.51 -3.06 -24.43
N LEU A 347 -3.41 -2.57 -24.98
CA LEU A 347 -3.37 -1.44 -25.91
C LEU A 347 -3.18 -2.00 -27.32
N LYS A 348 -3.95 -1.49 -28.27
CA LYS A 348 -3.77 -1.83 -29.69
C LYS A 348 -2.69 -0.92 -30.26
N LEU A 349 -1.62 -1.53 -30.75
CA LEU A 349 -0.53 -0.85 -31.44
C LEU A 349 -0.94 -0.49 -32.86
N LYS A 350 -0.25 0.48 -33.46
CA LYS A 350 -0.47 0.86 -34.87
C LYS A 350 -0.17 -0.27 -35.85
N SER A 351 0.70 -1.22 -35.48
CA SER A 351 0.95 -2.45 -36.24
C SER A 351 -0.27 -3.36 -36.33
N GLY A 352 -1.30 -3.13 -35.52
CA GLY A 352 -2.45 -4.01 -35.35
C GLY A 352 -2.28 -5.06 -34.24
N GLU A 353 -1.07 -5.18 -33.69
CA GLU A 353 -0.77 -6.05 -32.54
C GLU A 353 -1.32 -5.47 -31.23
N TYR A 354 -1.39 -6.31 -30.20
CA TYR A 354 -1.86 -5.92 -28.87
C TYR A 354 -0.72 -6.10 -27.87
N ILE A 355 -0.46 -5.08 -27.05
CA ILE A 355 0.44 -5.16 -25.90
C ILE A 355 -0.38 -5.13 -24.62
N ILE A 356 -0.07 -6.00 -23.66
CA ILE A 356 -0.69 -5.95 -22.33
C ILE A 356 -0.34 -4.61 -21.68
N ARG A 357 -1.34 -3.91 -21.13
CA ARG A 357 -1.10 -2.67 -20.38
C ARG A 357 -0.10 -2.99 -19.27
N PRO A 358 1.01 -2.24 -19.13
CA PRO A 358 2.02 -2.54 -18.11
C PRO A 358 1.34 -2.67 -16.74
N ALA A 359 1.50 -3.83 -16.11
CA ALA A 359 1.03 -4.04 -14.75
C ALA A 359 1.85 -3.15 -13.79
N ILE A 360 1.17 -2.55 -12.82
CA ILE A 360 1.74 -1.61 -11.84
C ILE A 360 2.03 -2.32 -10.53
#